data_AF-U5X2P6-F1
#
_entry.id   AF-U5X2P6-F1
#
_cell.length_a   1.000
_cell.length_b   1.000
_cell.length_c   1.000
_cell.angle_alpha   90.00
_cell.angle_beta   90.00
_cell.angle_gamma   90.00
#
_symmetry.space_group_name_H-M   'P 1'
#
loop_
_entity.id
_entity.type
_entity.pdbx_description
1 polymer ?
#
loop_
_entity_poly.entity_id
_entity_poly.type
_entity_poly.pdbx_seq_one_letter_code
_entity_poly.pdbx_strand_id
1 'polypeptide(L)'
;MNTVNRVRITRARAKRLGLTFTQRGTVYTLRDADDITLAVGPLATVDAYLIGRMQPKRPGPRPTTHAPEAWRRDVDDYLICLAAGGQRKSTIRLRRANLCVAARGLGCPPGEVTAEQLVNWLGKQQHLSQEARKSYRTTLRGFFVWLYEMGRVPLYIGDALPVVRVPKAPPRPASDEA
;
A
#
# COMPACT_ATOMS: atom_id res chain seq x y z
N MET A 1 24.72 0.49 -1.14
CA MET A 1 24.00 0.95 0.08
C MET A 1 25.01 1.06 1.22
N ASN A 2 25.23 2.26 1.77
CA ASN A 2 26.30 2.52 2.77
C ASN A 2 26.00 1.85 4.14
N THR A 3 27.03 1.38 4.86
CA THR A 3 26.98 0.73 6.18
C THR A 3 26.19 1.56 7.20
N VAL A 4 26.35 2.88 7.20
CA VAL A 4 25.60 3.80 8.09
C VAL A 4 24.08 3.68 7.89
N ASN A 5 23.63 3.58 6.64
CA ASN A 5 22.21 3.40 6.33
C ASN A 5 21.69 2.04 6.80
N ARG A 6 22.50 0.98 6.73
CA ARG A 6 22.13 -0.35 7.22
C ARG A 6 21.98 -0.35 8.74
N VAL A 7 22.93 0.23 9.48
CA VAL A 7 22.84 0.34 10.95
C VAL A 7 21.57 1.07 11.39
N ARG A 8 21.23 2.18 10.72
CA ARG A 8 20.00 2.93 10.99
C ARG A 8 18.74 2.09 10.79
N ILE A 9 18.67 1.34 9.69
CA ILE A 9 17.53 0.44 9.39
C ILE A 9 17.44 -0.68 10.42
N THR A 10 18.56 -1.35 10.73
CA THR A 10 18.64 -2.44 11.72
C THR A 10 18.21 -1.96 13.11
N ARG A 11 18.66 -0.77 13.56
CA ARG A 11 18.21 -0.16 14.82
C ARG A 11 16.71 0.11 14.83
N ALA A 12 16.16 0.64 13.74
CA ALA A 12 14.72 0.86 13.63
C ALA A 12 13.91 -0.44 13.69
N ARG A 13 14.43 -1.55 13.14
CA ARG A 13 13.82 -2.88 13.25
C ARG A 13 13.86 -3.42 14.68
N ALA A 14 15.01 -3.34 15.34
CA ALA A 14 15.17 -3.75 16.74
C ALA A 14 14.18 -3.00 17.66
N LYS A 15 14.08 -1.68 17.50
CA LYS A 15 13.13 -0.85 18.26
C LYS A 15 11.68 -1.28 18.05
N ARG A 16 11.27 -1.67 16.83
CA ARG A 16 9.90 -2.16 16.54
C ARG A 16 9.60 -3.49 17.23
N LEU A 17 10.62 -4.29 17.52
CA LEU A 17 10.50 -5.56 18.23
C LEU A 17 10.69 -5.40 19.74
N GLY A 18 10.84 -4.17 20.25
CA GLY A 18 11.12 -3.92 21.67
C GLY A 18 12.52 -4.36 22.11
N LEU A 19 13.47 -4.48 21.18
CA LEU A 19 14.83 -4.97 21.45
C LEU A 19 15.83 -3.83 21.58
N THR A 20 16.77 -3.99 22.49
CA THR A 20 17.89 -3.08 22.70
C THR A 20 19.01 -3.41 21.72
N PHE A 21 19.40 -2.43 20.90
CA PHE A 21 20.47 -2.59 19.89
C PHE A 21 21.66 -1.71 20.24
N THR A 22 22.80 -2.33 20.57
CA THR A 22 24.04 -1.65 20.92
C THR A 22 25.15 -1.96 19.92
N GLN A 23 26.13 -1.06 19.83
CA GLN A 23 27.29 -1.19 18.94
C GLN A 23 28.56 -0.96 19.76
N ARG A 24 29.56 -1.83 19.59
CA ARG A 24 30.93 -1.65 20.08
C ARG A 24 31.89 -1.95 18.93
N GLY A 25 32.45 -0.90 18.32
CA GLY A 25 33.26 -1.03 17.11
C GLY A 25 32.45 -1.65 15.95
N THR A 26 32.91 -2.80 15.46
CA THR A 26 32.29 -3.57 14.37
C THR A 26 31.30 -4.64 14.85
N VAL A 27 31.17 -4.81 16.17
CA VAL A 27 30.28 -5.80 16.80
C VAL A 27 28.99 -5.12 17.24
N TYR A 28 27.88 -5.76 16.92
CA TYR A 28 26.53 -5.33 17.25
C TYR A 28 25.87 -6.37 18.13
N THR A 29 25.08 -5.91 19.10
CA THR A 29 24.43 -6.78 20.09
C THR A 29 22.95 -6.43 20.19
N LEU A 30 22.10 -7.45 20.16
CA LEU A 30 20.68 -7.38 20.46
C LEU A 30 20.36 -8.01 21.80
N ARG A 31 19.55 -7.32 22.58
CA ARG A 31 18.98 -7.83 23.84
C ARG A 31 17.48 -7.60 23.91
N ASP A 32 16.77 -8.43 24.65
CA ASP A 32 15.37 -8.19 24.98
C ASP A 32 15.21 -7.28 26.19
N ALA A 33 13.99 -7.23 26.74
CA ALA A 33 13.64 -6.42 27.90
C ALA A 33 14.29 -6.93 29.20
N ASP A 34 14.65 -8.20 29.27
CA ASP A 34 15.26 -8.86 30.44
C ASP A 34 16.80 -8.84 30.36
N ASP A 35 17.36 -8.01 29.47
CA ASP A 35 18.80 -7.92 29.13
C ASP A 35 19.41 -9.24 28.61
N ILE A 36 18.58 -10.20 28.20
CA ILE A 36 19.05 -11.47 27.61
C ILE A 36 19.57 -11.20 26.21
N THR A 37 20.77 -11.70 25.93
CA THR A 37 21.42 -11.52 24.64
C THR A 37 20.86 -12.47 23.60
N LEU A 38 20.25 -11.90 22.56
CA LEU A 38 19.56 -12.64 21.50
C LEU A 38 20.43 -12.88 20.27
N ALA A 39 21.31 -11.94 19.95
CA ALA A 39 22.26 -12.05 18.85
C ALA A 39 23.45 -11.10 19.07
N VAL A 40 24.66 -11.57 18.79
CA VAL A 40 25.89 -10.78 18.83
C VAL A 40 26.72 -11.08 17.59
N GLY A 41 27.32 -10.05 16.99
CA GLY A 41 28.28 -10.23 15.92
C GLY A 41 28.28 -9.09 14.92
N PRO A 42 28.80 -9.32 13.70
CA PRO A 42 28.73 -8.35 12.62
C PRO A 42 27.28 -7.94 12.31
N LEU A 43 27.10 -6.77 11.72
CA LEU A 43 25.78 -6.21 11.41
C LEU A 43 24.89 -7.19 10.63
N ALA A 44 25.49 -7.99 9.73
CA ALA A 44 24.77 -8.98 8.93
C ALA A 44 24.09 -10.07 9.78
N THR A 45 24.77 -10.57 10.81
CA THR A 45 24.25 -11.60 11.73
C THR A 45 23.06 -11.07 12.51
N VAL A 46 23.21 -9.86 13.05
CA VAL A 46 22.16 -9.19 13.82
C VAL A 46 20.95 -8.83 12.94
N ASP A 47 21.19 -8.34 11.73
CA ASP A 47 20.12 -8.00 10.79
C ASP A 47 19.36 -9.25 10.33
N ALA A 48 20.06 -10.38 10.10
CA ALA A 48 19.43 -11.66 9.76
C ALA A 48 18.53 -12.18 10.89
N TYR A 49 18.97 -12.07 12.14
CA TYR A 49 18.16 -12.42 13.31
C TYR A 49 16.86 -11.60 13.36
N LEU A 50 16.94 -10.28 13.19
CA LEU A 50 15.76 -9.40 13.18
C LEU A 50 14.81 -9.73 12.03
N ILE A 51 15.34 -9.97 10.83
CA ILE A 51 14.53 -10.33 9.66
C ILE A 51 13.79 -11.64 9.91
N GLY A 52 14.48 -12.67 10.43
CA GLY A 52 13.85 -13.94 10.78
C GLY A 52 12.75 -13.80 11.83
N ARG A 53 13.01 -13.02 12.89
CA ARG A 53 12.04 -12.77 13.97
C ARG A 53 10.84 -11.94 13.52
N MET A 54 11.02 -11.02 12.56
CA MET A 54 9.93 -10.19 12.03
C MET A 54 9.00 -10.93 11.07
N GLN A 55 9.39 -12.07 10.50
CA GLN A 55 8.65 -12.79 9.46
C GLN A 55 8.05 -11.82 8.43
N PRO A 56 8.88 -11.03 7.70
CA PRO A 56 8.37 -10.02 6.79
C PRO A 56 7.40 -10.68 5.81
N LYS A 57 6.20 -10.09 5.66
CA LYS A 57 5.22 -10.54 4.66
C LYS A 57 5.97 -10.70 3.35
N ARG A 58 5.92 -11.92 2.77
CA ARG A 58 6.52 -12.19 1.47
C ARG A 58 6.12 -11.06 0.53
N PRO A 59 7.06 -10.45 -0.22
CA PRO A 59 6.70 -9.45 -1.21
C PRO A 59 5.57 -10.06 -2.03
N GLY A 60 4.44 -9.37 -2.10
CA GLY A 60 3.31 -9.84 -2.88
C GLY A 60 3.78 -10.10 -4.32
N PRO A 61 3.09 -10.99 -5.07
CA PRO A 61 3.38 -11.16 -6.48
C PRO A 61 3.45 -9.80 -7.16
N ARG A 62 4.38 -9.63 -8.12
CA ARG A 62 4.50 -8.38 -8.86
C ARG A 62 3.10 -8.05 -9.40
N PRO A 63 2.58 -6.84 -9.13
CA PRO A 63 1.25 -6.48 -9.60
C PRO A 63 1.21 -6.67 -11.11
N THR A 64 0.31 -7.53 -11.57
CA THR A 64 0.12 -7.74 -13.01
C THR A 64 -0.22 -6.38 -13.62
N THR A 65 0.57 -5.96 -14.62
CA THR A 65 0.51 -4.59 -15.15
C THR A 65 -0.72 -4.34 -16.02
N HIS A 66 -1.39 -5.42 -16.45
CA HIS A 66 -2.57 -5.37 -17.29
C HIS A 66 -3.83 -5.75 -16.51
N ALA A 67 -4.92 -5.05 -16.79
CA ALA A 67 -6.24 -5.42 -16.31
C ALA A 67 -6.70 -6.73 -16.97
N PRO A 68 -7.64 -7.47 -16.36
CA PRO A 68 -8.35 -8.55 -17.04
C PRO A 68 -8.93 -8.07 -18.37
N GLU A 69 -9.08 -8.99 -19.33
CA GLU A 69 -9.50 -8.66 -20.70
C GLU A 69 -10.78 -7.81 -20.76
N ALA A 70 -11.82 -8.22 -20.03
CA ALA A 70 -13.09 -7.51 -19.94
C ALA A 70 -12.99 -6.07 -19.40
N TRP A 71 -11.90 -5.73 -18.69
CA TRP A 71 -11.68 -4.38 -18.13
C TRP A 71 -10.67 -3.57 -18.93
N ARG A 72 -9.89 -4.20 -19.82
CA ARG A 72 -8.67 -3.61 -20.38
C ARG A 72 -8.95 -2.31 -21.12
N ARG A 73 -9.93 -2.32 -22.03
CA ARG A 73 -10.32 -1.15 -22.82
C ARG A 73 -10.76 0.01 -21.93
N ASP A 74 -11.70 -0.24 -21.02
CA ASP A 74 -12.23 0.80 -20.13
C ASP A 74 -11.16 1.38 -19.20
N VAL A 75 -10.29 0.52 -18.66
CA VAL A 75 -9.18 0.97 -17.81
C VAL A 75 -8.20 1.82 -18.62
N ASP A 76 -7.81 1.41 -19.81
CA ASP A 76 -6.86 2.17 -20.62
C ASP A 76 -7.45 3.54 -21.05
N ASP A 77 -8.71 3.57 -21.49
CA ASP A 77 -9.41 4.80 -21.86
C ASP A 77 -9.59 5.76 -20.67
N TYR A 78 -9.93 5.24 -19.49
CA TYR A 78 -10.00 6.03 -18.26
C TYR A 78 -8.63 6.62 -17.90
N LEU A 79 -7.56 5.84 -18.02
CA LEU A 79 -6.20 6.33 -17.73
C LEU A 79 -5.74 7.38 -18.73
N ILE A 80 -6.18 7.32 -19.99
CA ILE A 80 -6.00 8.39 -20.98
C ILE A 80 -6.77 9.64 -20.54
N CYS A 81 -8.03 9.50 -20.10
CA CYS A 81 -8.82 10.61 -19.58
C CYS A 81 -8.13 11.30 -18.39
N LEU A 82 -7.56 10.53 -17.45
CA LEU A 82 -6.78 11.08 -16.34
C LEU A 82 -5.51 11.80 -16.82
N ALA A 83 -4.82 11.27 -17.83
CA ALA A 83 -3.65 11.90 -18.42
C ALA A 83 -3.99 13.22 -19.10
N ALA A 84 -5.10 13.26 -19.86
CA ALA A 84 -5.62 14.47 -20.50
C ALA A 84 -5.99 15.53 -19.46
N GLY A 85 -6.52 15.12 -18.30
CA GLY A 85 -6.77 15.99 -17.15
C GLY A 85 -5.53 16.40 -16.34
N GLY A 86 -4.31 16.13 -16.83
CA GLY A 86 -3.06 16.57 -16.20
C GLY A 86 -2.63 15.77 -14.96
N GLN A 87 -3.17 14.57 -14.74
CA GLN A 87 -2.76 13.74 -13.61
C GLN A 87 -1.29 13.31 -13.73
N ARG A 88 -0.58 13.33 -12.59
CA ARG A 88 0.82 12.89 -12.52
C ARG A 88 0.95 11.42 -12.93
N LYS A 89 2.03 11.08 -13.65
CA LYS A 89 2.34 9.70 -14.06
C LYS A 89 2.33 8.69 -12.91
N SER A 90 2.80 9.09 -11.72
CA SER A 90 2.76 8.26 -10.51
C SER A 90 1.34 7.97 -10.04
N THR A 91 0.44 8.95 -10.09
CA THR A 91 -0.99 8.78 -9.77
C THR A 91 -1.65 7.85 -10.77
N ILE A 92 -1.42 8.03 -12.08
CA ILE A 92 -1.97 7.16 -13.14
C ILE A 92 -1.54 5.70 -12.92
N ARG A 93 -0.24 5.46 -12.62
CA ARG A 93 0.27 4.13 -12.28
C ARG A 93 -0.43 3.52 -11.06
N LEU A 94 -0.66 4.32 -10.02
CA LEU A 94 -1.36 3.86 -8.82
C LEU A 94 -2.84 3.52 -9.13
N ARG A 95 -3.53 4.36 -9.91
CA ARG A 95 -4.91 4.10 -10.34
C ARG A 95 -5.01 2.81 -11.17
N ARG A 96 -4.10 2.62 -12.13
CA ARG A 96 -3.99 1.37 -12.91
C ARG A 96 -3.85 0.15 -11.99
N ALA A 97 -2.90 0.18 -11.06
CA ALA A 97 -2.65 -0.92 -10.14
C ALA A 97 -3.89 -1.25 -9.29
N ASN A 98 -4.53 -0.22 -8.73
CA ASN A 98 -5.74 -0.38 -7.93
C ASN A 98 -6.89 -0.99 -8.75
N LEU A 99 -7.12 -0.52 -9.98
CA LEU A 99 -8.15 -1.06 -10.88
C LEU A 99 -7.86 -2.52 -11.25
N CYS A 100 -6.61 -2.87 -11.52
CA CYS A 100 -6.24 -4.25 -11.84
C CYS A 100 -6.49 -5.21 -10.67
N VAL A 101 -6.24 -4.77 -9.43
CA VAL A 101 -6.52 -5.57 -8.23
C VAL A 101 -8.03 -5.69 -8.00
N ALA A 102 -8.77 -4.59 -8.14
CA ALA A 102 -10.22 -4.58 -7.97
C ALA A 102 -10.93 -5.44 -9.02
N ALA A 103 -10.58 -5.31 -10.30
CA ALA A 103 -11.15 -6.09 -11.39
C ALA A 103 -11.05 -7.60 -11.14
N ARG A 104 -9.87 -8.07 -10.68
CA ARG A 104 -9.68 -9.49 -10.33
C ARG A 104 -10.50 -9.93 -9.13
N GLY A 105 -10.61 -9.07 -8.13
CA GLY A 105 -11.35 -9.41 -6.92
C GLY A 105 -12.87 -9.31 -7.06
N LEU A 106 -13.37 -8.53 -8.02
CA LEU A 106 -14.78 -8.47 -8.40
C LEU A 106 -15.17 -9.65 -9.30
N GLY A 107 -14.29 -10.06 -10.22
CA GLY A 107 -14.47 -11.27 -11.01
C GLY A 107 -15.53 -11.19 -12.13
N CYS A 108 -16.10 -10.01 -12.39
CA CYS A 108 -17.05 -9.76 -13.48
C CYS A 108 -16.61 -8.55 -14.34
N PRO A 109 -17.14 -8.38 -15.56
CA PRO A 109 -16.95 -7.18 -16.38
C PRO A 109 -17.43 -5.91 -15.69
N PRO A 110 -16.86 -4.72 -16.00
CA PRO A 110 -17.22 -3.47 -15.30
C PRO A 110 -18.69 -3.09 -15.44
N GLY A 111 -19.35 -3.47 -16.54
CA GLY A 111 -20.78 -3.21 -16.76
C GLY A 111 -21.73 -4.07 -15.91
N GLU A 112 -21.25 -5.18 -15.34
CA GLU A 112 -22.02 -6.06 -14.47
C GLU A 112 -21.77 -5.80 -12.98
N VAL A 113 -20.83 -4.91 -12.67
CA VAL A 113 -20.48 -4.61 -11.29
C VAL A 113 -21.62 -3.87 -10.61
N THR A 114 -22.10 -4.43 -9.50
CA THR A 114 -23.14 -3.78 -8.67
C THR A 114 -22.54 -2.93 -7.55
N ALA A 115 -23.33 -1.99 -7.05
CA ALA A 115 -23.02 -1.21 -5.85
C ALA A 115 -22.66 -2.11 -4.65
N GLU A 116 -23.45 -3.17 -4.43
CA GLU A 116 -23.26 -4.13 -3.34
C GLU A 116 -21.94 -4.90 -3.48
N GLN A 117 -21.59 -5.34 -4.70
CA GLN A 117 -20.32 -6.00 -4.97
C GLN A 117 -19.14 -5.08 -4.69
N LEU A 118 -19.21 -3.80 -5.07
CA LEU A 118 -18.17 -2.81 -4.77
C LEU A 118 -17.97 -2.61 -3.27
N VAL A 119 -19.06 -2.42 -2.53
CA VAL A 119 -19.02 -2.22 -1.08
C VAL A 119 -18.49 -3.47 -0.38
N ASN A 120 -19.00 -4.65 -0.74
CA ASN A 120 -18.56 -5.92 -0.17
C ASN A 120 -17.07 -6.18 -0.46
N TRP A 121 -16.63 -5.94 -1.69
CA TRP A 121 -15.23 -6.12 -2.08
C TRP A 121 -14.32 -5.19 -1.29
N LEU A 122 -14.64 -3.88 -1.21
CA LEU A 122 -13.83 -2.92 -0.46
C LEU A 122 -13.86 -3.21 1.06
N GLY A 123 -15.02 -3.63 1.57
CA GLY A 123 -15.23 -4.04 2.96
C GLY A 123 -14.41 -5.28 3.35
N LYS A 124 -14.11 -6.19 2.42
CA LYS A 124 -13.23 -7.33 2.67
C LYS A 124 -11.73 -6.97 2.73
N GLN A 125 -11.33 -5.78 2.28
CA GLN A 125 -9.92 -5.36 2.27
C GLN A 125 -9.41 -4.85 3.64
N GLN A 126 -9.76 -5.54 4.73
CA GLN A 126 -9.38 -5.15 6.10
C GLN A 126 -7.88 -5.25 6.38
N HIS A 127 -7.15 -6.00 5.56
CA HIS A 127 -5.69 -6.12 5.66
C HIS A 127 -4.94 -4.87 5.13
N LEU A 128 -5.64 -3.95 4.44
CA LEU A 128 -5.09 -2.69 3.94
C LEU A 128 -5.14 -1.61 5.01
N SER A 129 -4.19 -0.67 4.98
CA SER A 129 -4.26 0.54 5.79
C SER A 129 -5.45 1.42 5.38
N GLN A 130 -5.86 2.34 6.26
CA GLN A 130 -6.97 3.24 5.97
C GLN A 130 -6.67 4.17 4.78
N GLU A 131 -5.43 4.65 4.66
CA GLU A 131 -4.96 5.41 3.49
C GLU A 131 -5.00 4.59 2.20
N ALA A 132 -4.60 3.32 2.26
CA ALA A 132 -4.69 2.43 1.11
C ALA A 132 -6.15 2.22 0.69
N ARG A 133 -7.06 1.92 1.63
CA ARG A 133 -8.50 1.79 1.35
C ARG A 133 -9.11 3.07 0.78
N LYS A 134 -8.72 4.24 1.31
CA LYS A 134 -9.11 5.55 0.76
C LYS A 134 -8.63 5.70 -0.69
N SER A 135 -7.40 5.32 -0.99
CA SER A 135 -6.86 5.34 -2.35
C SER A 135 -7.65 4.43 -3.30
N TYR A 136 -8.00 3.21 -2.88
CA TYR A 136 -8.88 2.31 -3.63
C TYR A 136 -10.26 2.94 -3.86
N ARG A 137 -10.90 3.45 -2.80
CA ARG A 137 -12.20 4.13 -2.89
C ARG A 137 -12.19 5.25 -3.92
N THR A 138 -11.22 6.17 -3.84
CA THR A 138 -11.12 7.30 -4.79
C THR A 138 -10.91 6.81 -6.22
N THR A 139 -10.11 5.76 -6.41
CA THR A 139 -9.88 5.16 -7.73
C THR A 139 -11.18 4.61 -8.31
N LEU A 140 -11.87 3.74 -7.55
CA LEU A 140 -13.06 3.04 -7.99
C LEU A 140 -14.20 4.00 -8.25
N ARG A 141 -14.44 4.94 -7.34
CA ARG A 141 -15.41 6.01 -7.55
C ARG A 141 -15.14 6.73 -8.87
N GLY A 142 -13.94 7.27 -9.06
CA GLY A 142 -13.63 8.05 -10.27
C GLY A 142 -13.81 7.24 -11.54
N PHE A 143 -13.44 5.96 -11.52
CA PHE A 143 -13.61 5.06 -12.65
C PHE A 143 -15.09 4.80 -12.98
N PHE A 144 -15.93 4.46 -11.99
CA PHE A 144 -17.34 4.18 -12.23
C PHE A 144 -18.18 5.43 -12.51
N VAL A 145 -17.81 6.58 -11.96
CA VAL A 145 -18.38 7.87 -12.36
C VAL A 145 -18.09 8.13 -13.84
N TRP A 146 -16.82 8.00 -14.25
CA TRP A 146 -16.42 8.20 -15.65
C TRP A 146 -17.09 7.19 -16.60
N LEU A 147 -17.22 5.92 -16.21
CA LEU A 147 -17.92 4.92 -17.03
C LEU A 147 -19.37 5.31 -17.31
N TYR A 148 -20.06 5.83 -16.30
CA TYR A 148 -21.44 6.30 -16.42
C TYR A 148 -21.52 7.55 -17.30
N GLU A 149 -20.66 8.55 -17.06
CA GLU A 149 -20.60 9.79 -17.85
C GLU A 149 -20.31 9.53 -19.34
N MET A 150 -19.51 8.51 -19.65
CA MET A 150 -19.20 8.09 -21.02
C MET A 150 -20.26 7.15 -21.63
N GLY A 151 -21.37 6.89 -20.92
CA GLY A 151 -22.46 6.02 -21.38
C GLY A 151 -22.07 4.55 -21.53
N ARG A 152 -20.98 4.11 -20.89
CA ARG A 152 -20.49 2.72 -20.98
C ARG A 152 -21.21 1.77 -20.04
N VAL A 153 -21.80 2.32 -18.97
CA VAL A 153 -22.66 1.60 -18.04
C VAL A 153 -23.95 2.38 -17.85
N PRO A 154 -25.11 1.70 -17.79
CA PRO A 154 -26.40 2.38 -17.70
C PRO A 154 -26.71 2.89 -16.28
N LEU A 155 -26.11 2.28 -15.26
CA LEU A 155 -26.41 2.57 -13.86
C LEU A 155 -25.27 3.33 -13.18
N TYR A 156 -25.62 4.42 -12.50
CA TYR A 156 -24.69 5.16 -11.67
C TYR A 156 -24.48 4.46 -10.32
N ILE A 157 -23.24 4.04 -10.03
CA ILE A 157 -22.87 3.37 -8.77
C ILE A 157 -21.71 4.05 -8.01
N GLY A 158 -21.23 5.20 -8.49
CA GLY A 158 -20.05 5.88 -7.96
C GLY A 158 -20.17 6.32 -6.49
N ASP A 159 -21.39 6.64 -6.04
CA ASP A 159 -21.70 7.05 -4.65
C ASP A 159 -21.94 5.90 -3.68
N ALA A 160 -22.05 4.66 -4.15
CA ALA A 160 -22.29 3.51 -3.27
C ALA A 160 -21.13 3.25 -2.29
N LEU A 161 -19.90 3.65 -2.65
CA LEU A 161 -18.73 3.40 -1.83
C LEU A 161 -18.70 4.29 -0.58
N PRO A 162 -18.75 3.72 0.65
CA PRO A 162 -18.76 4.49 1.88
C PRO A 162 -17.45 5.29 2.04
N VAL A 163 -17.53 6.45 2.69
CA VAL A 163 -16.35 7.28 2.96
C VAL A 163 -15.42 6.54 3.91
N VAL A 164 -14.18 6.29 3.47
CA VAL A 164 -13.15 5.70 4.32
C VAL A 164 -12.62 6.78 5.26
N ARG A 165 -12.95 6.67 6.55
CA ARG A 165 -12.35 7.49 7.60
C ARG A 165 -10.86 7.20 7.65
N VAL A 166 -10.04 8.24 7.72
CA VAL A 166 -8.60 8.10 7.97
C VAL A 166 -8.21 9.00 9.14
N PRO A 167 -7.66 8.46 10.25
CA PRO A 167 -7.13 9.24 11.34
C PRO A 167 -6.13 10.27 10.84
N LYS A 168 -6.28 11.50 11.31
CA LYS A 168 -5.30 12.54 11.07
C LYS A 168 -3.98 12.09 11.71
N ALA A 169 -2.90 12.09 10.94
CA ALA A 169 -1.58 11.88 11.51
C ALA A 169 -1.32 13.00 12.55
N PRO A 170 -0.69 12.70 13.70
CA PRO A 170 -0.30 13.74 14.63
C PRO A 170 0.57 14.76 13.90
N PRO A 171 0.41 16.06 14.19
CA PRO A 171 1.22 17.10 13.59
C PRO A 171 2.70 16.78 13.82
N ARG A 172 3.51 16.92 12.77
CA ARG A 172 4.96 16.82 12.93
C ARG A 172 5.40 18.04 13.74
N PRO A 173 6.24 17.87 14.78
CA PRO A 173 6.80 19.02 15.49
C PRO A 173 7.51 19.91 14.48
N ALA A 174 7.25 21.22 14.55
CA ALA A 174 8.03 22.20 13.80
C ALA A 174 9.46 22.17 14.35
N SER A 175 10.44 21.96 13.48
CA SER A 175 11.84 22.21 13.85
C SER A 175 12.07 23.71 13.78
N ASP A 176 12.19 24.36 14.94
CA ASP A 176 12.71 25.72 15.06
C ASP A 176 14.23 25.68 14.84
N GLU A 177 14.66 25.59 13.59
CA GLU A 177 16.02 25.95 13.20
C GLU A 177 15.89 27.05 12.13
N ALA A 178 16.08 28.29 12.58
CA ALA A 178 16.21 29.50 11.78
C ALA A 178 17.69 29.91 11.71
#